data_AF-A0A109QIJ4-F1
#
_entry.id   AF-A0A109QIJ4-F1
#
_cell.length_a   1.000
_cell.length_b   1.000
_cell.length_c   1.000
_cell.angle_alpha   90.00
_cell.angle_beta   90.00
_cell.angle_gamma   90.00
#
_symmetry.space_group_name_H-M   'P 1'
#
loop_
_entity.id
_entity.type
_entity.pdbx_description
1 polymer ?
#
loop_
_entity_poly.entity_id
_entity_poly.type
_entity_poly.pdbx_seq_one_letter_code
_entity_poly.pdbx_strand_id
1 'polypeptide(L)' 'MNFNLFGLIVLSIMLALFVLHIVSVVWAYNDALRNGRDSIFAIIVAIGILFFPVAGFIVYLFIRKA' A
#
# COMPACT_ATOMS: atom_id res chain seq x y z
N MET A 1 -21.73 19.66 -17.72
CA MET A 1 -21.73 18.99 -16.40
C MET A 1 -21.32 20.02 -15.37
N ASN A 2 -22.19 20.37 -14.43
CA ASN A 2 -21.79 21.21 -13.30
C ASN A 2 -20.95 20.35 -12.37
N PHE A 3 -19.62 20.58 -12.33
CA PHE A 3 -18.77 19.95 -11.34
C PHE A 3 -19.05 20.60 -9.98
N ASN A 4 -19.81 19.90 -9.13
CA ASN A 4 -19.97 20.31 -7.75
C ASN A 4 -18.63 20.18 -7.02
N LEU A 5 -18.23 21.22 -6.28
CA LEU A 5 -17.02 21.25 -5.46
C LEU A 5 -16.90 20.02 -4.54
N PHE A 6 -18.03 19.55 -4.00
CA PHE A 6 -18.10 18.32 -3.21
C PHE A 6 -17.58 17.10 -3.98
N GLY A 7 -17.98 16.94 -5.26
CA GLY A 7 -17.52 15.84 -6.10
C GLY A 7 -16.02 15.91 -6.39
N LEU A 8 -15.48 17.12 -6.57
CA LEU A 8 -14.04 17.32 -6.76
C LEU A 8 -13.25 16.91 -5.51
N ILE A 9 -13.71 17.31 -4.32
CA ILE A 9 -13.07 16.96 -3.05
C ILE A 9 -13.05 15.44 -2.84
N VAL A 10 -14.19 14.77 -3.05
CA VAL A 10 -14.28 13.30 -2.91
C VAL A 10 -13.32 12.61 -3.88
N LEU A 11 -13.28 13.03 -5.14
CA LEU A 11 -12.36 12.48 -6.14
C LEU A 11 -10.89 12.67 -5.73
N SER A 12 -10.52 13.86 -5.24
CA SER A 12 -9.16 14.15 -4.78
C SER A 12 -8.75 13.27 -3.60
N ILE A 13 -9.66 13.03 -2.64
CA ILE A 13 -9.39 12.14 -1.49
C ILE A 13 -9.21 10.69 -1.97
N MET A 14 -10.08 10.19 -2.85
CA MET A 14 -9.96 8.84 -3.38
C MET A 14 -8.64 8.65 -4.16
N LEU A 15 -8.23 9.66 -4.94
CA LEU A 15 -6.96 9.63 -5.66
C LEU A 15 -5.78 9.62 -4.69
N ALA A 16 -5.81 10.45 -3.64
CA ALA A 16 -4.78 10.48 -2.61
C ALA A 16 -4.66 9.12 -1.88
N LEU A 17 -5.79 8.50 -1.54
CA LEU A 17 -5.81 7.17 -0.92
C LEU A 17 -5.29 6.08 -1.87
N PHE A 18 -5.60 6.17 -3.16
CA PHE A 18 -5.07 5.25 -4.16
C PHE A 18 -3.55 5.38 -4.31
N VAL A 19 -3.04 6.61 -4.37
CA VAL A 19 -1.59 6.87 -4.39
C VAL A 19 -0.93 6.34 -3.12
N LEU A 20 -1.51 6.61 -1.95
CA LEU A 20 -1.02 6.10 -0.67
C LEU A 20 -0.96 4.56 -0.65
N HIS A 21 -1.95 3.90 -1.23
CA HIS A 21 -2.01 2.44 -1.35
C HIS A 21 -0.84 1.90 -2.19
N ILE A 22 -0.63 2.44 -3.38
CA ILE A 22 0.47 2.02 -4.27
C ILE A 22 1.83 2.32 -3.62
N VAL A 23 1.99 3.49 -3.00
CA VAL A 23 3.20 3.84 -2.25
C VAL A 23 3.45 2.83 -1.13
N SER A 24 2.41 2.40 -0.41
CA SER A 24 2.51 1.41 0.66
C SER A 24 2.96 0.03 0.15
N VAL A 25 2.45 -0.41 -1.01
CA VAL A 25 2.87 -1.66 -1.66
C VAL A 25 4.36 -1.62 -2.05
N VAL A 26 4.77 -0.56 -2.75
CA VAL A 26 6.16 -0.38 -3.19
C VAL A 26 7.10 -0.21 -2.00
N TRP A 27 6.66 0.53 -0.97
CA TRP A 27 7.41 0.71 0.26
C TRP A 27 7.65 -0.63 0.94
N ALA A 28 6.62 -1.47 1.12
CA ALA A 28 6.75 -2.74 1.83
C ALA A 28 7.67 -3.73 1.09
N TYR A 29 7.60 -3.77 -0.25
CA TYR A 29 8.54 -4.53 -1.06
C TYR A 29 10.00 -4.12 -0.80
N ASN A 30 10.28 -2.81 -0.92
CA ASN A 30 11.64 -2.29 -0.74
C ASN A 30 12.11 -2.40 0.72
N ASP A 31 11.20 -2.22 1.67
CA ASP A 31 11.49 -2.36 3.09
C ASP A 31 11.84 -3.82 3.42
N ALA A 32 11.13 -4.80 2.86
CA ALA A 32 11.44 -6.22 3.06
C ALA A 32 12.85 -6.57 2.57
N LEU A 33 13.22 -6.10 1.38
CA LEU A 33 14.57 -6.28 0.83
C LEU A 33 15.65 -5.60 1.69
N ARG A 34 15.38 -4.38 2.19
CA ARG A 34 16.30 -3.64 3.08
C ARG A 34 16.48 -4.34 4.43
N ASN A 35 15.49 -5.08 4.90
CA ASN A 35 15.58 -5.91 6.10
C ASN A 35 16.26 -7.27 5.84
N GLY A 36 16.84 -7.49 4.66
CA GLY A 36 17.57 -8.71 4.32
C GLY A 36 16.68 -9.91 3.98
N ARG A 37 15.38 -9.70 3.74
CA ARG A 37 14.49 -10.75 3.23
C ARG A 37 14.77 -11.01 1.76
N ASP A 38 14.45 -12.22 1.32
CA ASP A 38 14.55 -12.61 -0.08
C ASP A 38 13.46 -11.94 -0.95
N SER A 39 13.69 -11.95 -2.26
CA SER A 39 12.78 -11.32 -3.22
C SER A 39 11.41 -11.98 -3.29
N ILE A 40 11.30 -13.29 -3.03
CA ILE A 40 10.01 -14.00 -3.05
C ILE A 40 9.17 -13.53 -1.86
N PHE A 41 9.75 -13.49 -0.66
CA PHE A 41 9.08 -12.92 0.51
C PHE A 41 8.59 -11.48 0.25
N ALA A 42 9.45 -10.62 -0.31
CA ALA A 42 9.09 -9.25 -0.63
C ALA A 42 7.92 -9.17 -1.63
N ILE A 43 7.89 -10.03 -2.65
CA ILE A 43 6.78 -10.12 -3.61
C ILE A 43 5.50 -10.59 -2.93
N ILE A 44 5.55 -11.63 -2.08
CA ILE A 44 4.38 -12.13 -1.36
C ILE A 44 3.77 -11.03 -0.47
N VAL A 45 4.60 -10.27 0.23
CA VAL A 45 4.16 -9.11 1.02
C VAL A 45 3.51 -8.06 0.14
N ALA A 46 4.15 -7.69 -0.98
CA ALA A 46 3.61 -6.68 -1.89
C ALA A 46 2.25 -7.09 -2.47
N ILE A 47 2.10 -8.36 -2.86
CA ILE A 47 0.83 -8.94 -3.33
C ILE A 47 -0.20 -8.95 -2.20
N GLY A 48 0.20 -9.36 -0.98
CA GLY A 48 -0.67 -9.36 0.19
C GLY A 48 -1.23 -7.98 0.49
N ILE A 49 -0.40 -6.93 0.42
CA ILE A 49 -0.84 -5.54 0.61
C ILE A 49 -1.71 -5.10 -0.57
N LEU A 50 -1.35 -5.42 -1.82
CA LEU A 50 -2.09 -5.02 -3.01
C LEU A 50 -3.57 -5.45 -2.95
N PHE A 51 -3.83 -6.71 -2.55
CA PHE A 51 -5.18 -7.27 -2.42
C PHE A 51 -5.84 -6.95 -1.07
N PHE A 52 -5.05 -6.77 -0.02
CA PHE A 52 -5.54 -6.44 1.32
C PHE A 52 -4.82 -5.18 1.85
N PRO A 53 -5.23 -3.97 1.42
CA PRO A 53 -4.52 -2.71 1.69
C PRO A 53 -4.17 -2.50 3.15
N VAL A 54 -5.16 -2.66 4.03
CA VAL A 54 -5.02 -2.40 5.46
C VAL A 54 -4.50 -3.64 6.17
N ALA A 55 -5.16 -4.79 5.98
CA ALA A 55 -4.82 -6.01 6.70
C ALA A 55 -3.43 -6.56 6.29
N GLY A 56 -3.11 -6.60 4.99
CA GLY A 56 -1.80 -7.01 4.50
C GLY A 56 -0.68 -6.09 4.98
N PHE A 57 -0.94 -4.78 5.06
CA PHE A 57 0.04 -3.82 5.57
C PHE A 57 0.28 -4.02 7.07
N ILE A 58 -0.79 -4.21 7.86
CA ILE A 58 -0.69 -4.53 9.29
C ILE A 58 0.09 -5.82 9.51
N VAL A 59 -0.27 -6.90 8.80
CA VAL A 59 0.43 -8.20 8.90
C VAL A 59 1.91 -8.03 8.58
N TYR A 60 2.25 -7.30 7.52
CA TYR A 60 3.63 -7.02 7.18
C TYR A 60 4.40 -6.36 8.33
N LEU A 61 3.83 -5.33 8.97
CA LEU A 61 4.48 -4.64 10.08
C LEU A 61 4.79 -5.58 11.26
N PHE A 62 3.93 -6.56 11.54
CA PHE A 62 4.16 -7.56 12.58
C PHE A 62 5.28 -8.54 12.22
N ILE A 63 5.30 -9.06 10.98
CA ILE A 63 6.29 -10.07 10.55
C ILE A 63 7.61 -9.45 10.05
N ARG A 64 7.66 -8.13 9.89
CA ARG A 64 8.80 -7.38 9.33
C ARG A 64 10.12 -7.68 10.05
N LYS A 65 10.07 -7.81 11.37
CA LYS A 65 11.25 -7.97 12.25
C LYS A 65 11.22 -9.27 13.07
N ALA A 66 10.28 -10.16 12.79
CA ALA A 66 10.20 -11.48 13.42
C ALA A 66 11.32 -12.39 12.89
#